data_AF-A0A0R2V8K5-F1
#
_entry.id   AF-A0A0R2V8K5-F1
#
_cell.length_a   1.000
_cell.length_b   1.000
_cell.length_c   1.000
_cell.angle_alpha   90.00
_cell.angle_beta   90.00
_cell.angle_gamma   90.00
#
_symmetry.space_group_name_H-M   'P 1'
#
loop_
_entity.id
_entity.type
_entity.pdbx_description
1 polymer ?
#
loop_
_entity_poly.entity_id
_entity_poly.type
_entity_poly.pdbx_seq_one_letter_code
_entity_poly.pdbx_strand_id
1 'polypeptide(L)'
;MRQIPRILVVIILLLVVLSLSTFTVDQREHALVFRLGEIVSVKQEPGLYLKAPLVDNVKFFDKRILTYDSSNPDRFITSEKKNVLVDSYIKWRIVDPAKYYVSVNGDERQAERRLNQTVNDGLRAEFGKRTILEVISGERSEIMDILRERADRDSRQIGVEILDVRLRRVDLPQEVSESVYQRMDAERKSVANQLRSEGFAESEKIRADAEKQRDIIITGAYKDAQKIKGQGDAKASRIYADAFSKNKEFYDFYRSLEAYRKSFSGKDDIMVLDASSDFFKYLRGPEKK
;
A
#
# COMPACT_ATOMS: atom_id res chain seq x y z
N MET A 1 54.20 -13.06 76.09
CA MET A 1 52.83 -12.54 75.82
C MET A 1 52.77 -11.13 75.20
N ARG A 2 53.83 -10.29 75.25
CA ARG A 2 53.79 -8.91 74.68
C ARG A 2 53.87 -8.77 73.14
N GLN A 3 54.22 -9.83 72.41
CA GLN A 3 54.29 -9.79 70.94
C GLN A 3 52.96 -10.13 70.25
N ILE A 4 52.05 -10.82 70.94
CA ILE A 4 50.72 -11.18 70.45
C ILE A 4 49.92 -9.96 69.98
N PRO A 5 49.81 -8.85 70.76
CA PRO A 5 49.06 -7.67 70.29
C PRO A 5 49.71 -7.00 69.08
N ARG A 6 51.04 -7.02 68.94
CA ARG A 6 51.74 -6.45 67.77
C ARG A 6 51.50 -7.26 66.51
N ILE A 7 51.54 -8.59 66.62
CA ILE A 7 51.21 -9.50 65.51
C ILE A 7 49.76 -9.30 65.07
N LEU A 8 48.84 -9.13 66.02
CA LEU A 8 47.42 -8.89 65.75
C LEU A 8 47.19 -7.56 65.01
N VAL A 9 47.90 -6.49 65.39
CA VAL A 9 47.85 -5.19 64.69
C VAL A 9 48.38 -5.29 63.26
N VAL A 10 49.48 -6.00 63.04
CA VAL A 10 50.03 -6.20 61.69
C VAL A 10 49.08 -7.01 60.81
N ILE A 11 48.45 -8.06 61.35
CA ILE A 11 47.46 -8.86 60.62
C ILE A 11 46.23 -8.02 60.24
N ILE A 12 45.72 -7.19 61.18
CA ILE A 12 44.61 -6.29 60.91
C ILE A 12 45.00 -5.26 59.83
N LEU A 13 46.18 -4.65 59.94
CA LEU A 13 46.68 -3.70 58.94
C LEU A 13 46.76 -4.36 57.55
N LEU A 14 47.26 -5.59 57.48
CA LEU A 14 47.42 -6.34 56.24
C LEU A 14 46.05 -6.70 55.63
N LEU A 15 45.08 -7.10 56.44
CA LEU A 15 43.69 -7.33 56.01
C LEU A 15 43.02 -6.07 55.49
N VAL A 16 43.23 -4.93 56.17
CA VAL A 16 42.69 -3.63 55.73
C VAL A 16 43.29 -3.22 54.39
N VAL A 17 44.60 -3.37 54.22
CA VAL A 17 45.29 -3.10 52.95
C VAL A 17 44.79 -4.02 51.84
N LEU A 18 44.63 -5.32 52.11
CA LEU A 18 44.11 -6.28 51.12
C LEU A 18 42.66 -5.94 50.70
N SER A 19 41.82 -5.56 51.67
CA SER A 19 40.43 -5.16 51.43
C SER A 19 40.35 -3.89 50.60
N LEU A 20 41.21 -2.89 50.85
CA LEU A 20 41.27 -1.64 50.08
C LEU A 20 41.91 -1.80 48.70
N SER A 21 42.75 -2.84 48.56
CA SER A 21 43.44 -3.20 47.32
C SER A 21 42.55 -3.98 46.36
N THR A 22 41.40 -4.49 46.79
CA THR A 22 40.56 -5.36 45.95
C THR A 22 39.35 -4.59 45.40
N PHE A 23 39.02 -4.83 44.13
CA PHE A 23 37.77 -4.36 43.52
C PHE A 23 37.16 -5.41 42.59
N THR A 24 35.84 -5.38 42.43
CA THR A 24 35.08 -6.29 41.57
C THR A 24 34.58 -5.57 40.34
N VAL A 25 34.64 -6.23 39.19
CA VAL A 25 34.06 -5.73 37.93
C VAL A 25 32.85 -6.60 37.58
N ASP A 26 31.68 -5.98 37.46
CA ASP A 26 30.46 -6.65 37.03
C ASP A 26 30.49 -6.90 35.51
N GLN A 27 29.72 -7.88 35.04
CA GLN A 27 29.54 -8.21 33.62
C GLN A 27 28.97 -7.04 32.80
N ARG A 28 28.30 -6.11 33.48
CA ARG A 28 27.63 -4.94 32.90
C ARG A 28 28.53 -3.72 32.79
N GLU A 29 29.76 -3.79 33.29
CA GLU A 29 30.63 -2.62 33.43
C GLU A 29 32.02 -2.87 32.85
N HIS A 30 32.63 -1.80 32.39
CA HIS A 30 34.05 -1.69 32.11
C HIS A 30 34.72 -0.92 33.24
N ALA A 31 35.86 -1.40 33.72
CA ALA A 31 36.64 -0.69 34.73
C ALA A 31 37.92 -0.11 34.13
N LEU A 32 38.08 1.20 34.29
CA LEU A 32 39.31 1.93 33.97
C LEU A 32 40.07 2.22 35.26
N VAL A 33 41.32 1.76 35.31
CA VAL A 33 42.22 2.01 36.44
C VAL A 33 43.16 3.15 36.08
N PHE A 34 43.07 4.22 36.85
CA PHE A 34 43.92 5.40 36.74
C PHE A 34 44.97 5.40 37.83
N ARG A 35 46.18 5.81 37.49
CA ARG A 35 47.25 6.09 38.45
C ARG A 35 47.76 7.50 38.20
N LEU A 36 47.64 8.38 39.19
CA LEU A 36 48.07 9.77 39.08
C LEU A 36 47.53 10.52 37.83
N GLY A 37 46.35 10.12 37.35
CA GLY A 37 45.70 10.73 36.17
C GLY A 37 45.95 10.01 34.84
N GLU A 38 46.90 9.08 34.78
CA GLU A 38 47.16 8.27 33.58
C GLU A 38 46.38 6.94 33.60
N ILE A 39 45.95 6.47 32.42
CA ILE A 39 45.26 5.18 32.28
C ILE A 39 46.31 4.06 32.29
N VAL A 40 46.32 3.24 33.34
CA VAL A 40 47.29 2.14 33.50
C VAL A 40 46.73 0.83 32.97
N SER A 41 45.44 0.55 33.20
CA SER A 41 44.83 -0.68 32.71
C SER A 41 43.33 -0.56 32.47
N VAL A 42 42.86 -1.33 31.50
CA VAL A 42 41.44 -1.49 31.15
C VAL A 42 41.04 -2.92 31.46
N LYS A 43 40.03 -3.10 32.31
CA LYS A 43 39.47 -4.42 32.64
C LYS A 43 38.08 -4.54 32.03
N GLN A 44 37.92 -5.48 31.10
CA GLN A 44 36.68 -5.70 30.35
C GLN A 44 35.95 -6.99 30.73
N GLU A 45 36.67 -7.91 31.39
CA GLU A 45 36.14 -9.19 31.82
C GLU A 45 35.68 -9.10 33.28
N PRO A 46 34.52 -9.68 33.61
CA PRO A 46 34.02 -9.72 34.98
C PRO A 46 34.98 -10.50 35.87
N GLY A 47 35.28 -9.97 37.04
CA GLY A 47 36.24 -10.61 37.92
C GLY A 47 36.69 -9.76 39.08
N LEU A 48 37.50 -10.39 39.93
CA LEU A 48 38.17 -9.74 41.04
C LEU A 48 39.52 -9.23 40.57
N TYR A 49 39.80 -7.95 40.77
CA TYR A 49 41.06 -7.33 40.41
C TYR A 49 41.67 -6.61 41.61
N LEU A 50 42.99 -6.44 41.55
CA LEU A 50 43.76 -5.72 42.54
C LEU A 50 44.15 -4.34 42.01
N LYS A 51 44.09 -3.33 42.88
CA LYS A 51 44.49 -1.94 42.65
C LYS A 51 45.37 -1.48 43.81
N ALA A 52 46.35 -0.62 43.56
CA ALA A 52 47.13 -0.05 44.65
C ALA A 52 46.27 0.92 45.47
N PRO A 53 46.06 0.71 46.78
CA PRO A 53 45.28 1.65 47.59
C PRO A 53 45.98 3.02 47.63
N LEU A 54 45.18 4.10 47.75
CA LEU A 54 45.58 5.53 47.72
C LEU A 54 46.05 6.11 46.38
N VAL A 55 46.72 5.34 45.52
CA VAL A 55 47.29 5.87 44.26
C VAL A 55 46.40 5.55 43.05
N ASP A 56 45.75 4.38 43.07
CA ASP A 56 44.93 3.92 41.95
C ASP A 56 43.44 4.25 42.17
N ASN A 57 42.85 4.95 41.20
CA ASN A 57 41.42 5.25 41.14
C ASN A 57 40.75 4.40 40.07
N VAL A 58 39.57 3.85 40.35
CA VAL A 58 38.81 3.04 39.40
C VAL A 58 37.55 3.78 39.00
N LYS A 59 37.32 3.94 37.69
CA LYS A 59 36.07 4.47 37.14
C LYS A 59 35.38 3.39 36.34
N PHE A 60 34.08 3.24 36.57
CA PHE A 60 33.25 2.26 35.90
C PHE A 60 32.46 2.92 34.77
N PHE A 61 32.31 2.21 33.65
CA PHE A 61 31.53 2.63 32.49
C PHE A 61 30.57 1.51 32.10
N ASP A 62 29.37 1.86 31.65
CA ASP A 62 28.37 0.87 31.25
C ASP A 62 28.80 0.14 29.95
N LYS A 63 28.70 -1.19 29.94
CA LYS A 63 28.97 -2.06 28.78
C LYS A 63 27.69 -2.35 27.98
N ARG A 64 26.53 -2.01 28.52
CA ARG A 64 25.24 -2.28 27.88
C ARG A 64 25.00 -1.39 26.67
N ILE A 65 23.98 -1.76 25.90
CA ILE A 65 23.50 -0.95 24.79
C ILE A 65 22.77 0.26 25.37
N LEU A 66 23.31 1.44 25.08
CA LEU A 66 22.73 2.72 25.41
C LEU A 66 21.89 3.20 24.22
N THR A 67 20.91 4.05 24.53
CA THR A 67 19.98 4.58 23.53
C THR A 67 19.98 6.08 23.62
N TYR A 68 20.39 6.72 22.54
CA TYR A 68 20.17 8.15 22.36
C TYR A 68 18.89 8.36 21.56
N ASP A 69 17.97 9.17 22.10
CA ASP A 69 16.73 9.55 21.44
C ASP A 69 16.69 11.09 21.31
N SER A 70 16.54 11.59 20.09
CA SER A 70 16.42 13.03 19.86
C SER A 70 15.09 13.52 20.42
N SER A 71 15.11 14.32 21.49
CA SER A 71 13.86 14.83 22.10
C SER A 71 13.05 15.74 21.18
N ASN A 72 13.68 16.33 20.16
CA ASN A 72 13.05 17.19 19.17
C ASN A 72 13.38 16.69 17.76
N PRO A 73 12.40 16.63 16.84
CA PRO A 73 12.66 16.31 15.45
C PRO A 73 13.58 17.33 14.80
N ASP A 74 14.60 16.86 14.10
CA ASP A 74 15.53 17.70 13.36
C ASP A 74 14.99 18.01 11.96
N ARG A 75 15.26 19.24 11.49
CA ARG A 75 14.81 19.69 10.17
C ARG A 75 15.88 19.41 9.11
N PHE A 76 15.48 18.72 8.05
CA PHE A 76 16.31 18.45 6.88
C PHE A 76 15.65 18.95 5.61
N ILE A 77 16.47 19.13 4.57
CA ILE A 77 16.03 19.60 3.25
C ILE A 77 16.29 18.48 2.24
N THR A 78 15.26 18.12 1.47
CA THR A 78 15.38 17.13 0.39
C THR A 78 15.98 17.72 -0.88
N SER A 79 16.31 16.88 -1.87
CA SER A 79 16.75 17.34 -3.20
C SER A 79 15.77 18.33 -3.87
N GLU A 80 14.48 18.21 -3.55
CA GLU A 80 13.41 19.08 -4.04
C GLU A 80 13.28 20.40 -3.25
N LYS A 81 14.23 20.70 -2.36
CA LYS A 81 14.23 21.85 -1.45
C LYS A 81 13.02 21.90 -0.52
N LYS A 82 12.48 20.73 -0.17
CA LYS A 82 11.36 20.62 0.76
C LYS A 82 11.89 20.27 2.15
N ASN A 83 11.34 20.94 3.15
CA ASN A 83 11.66 20.67 4.55
C ASN A 83 10.94 19.39 5.00
N VAL A 84 11.67 18.53 5.71
CA VAL A 84 11.13 17.35 6.41
C VAL A 84 11.62 17.39 7.86
N LEU A 85 10.75 16.99 8.78
CA LEU A 85 11.06 16.82 10.19
C LEU A 85 11.33 15.34 10.43
N VAL A 86 12.52 15.02 10.95
CA VAL A 86 12.96 13.65 11.11
C VAL A 86 13.33 13.41 12.56
N ASP A 87 12.72 12.37 13.11
CA ASP A 87 12.97 11.85 14.44
C ASP A 87 13.76 10.55 14.30
N SER A 88 14.87 10.43 15.02
CA SER A 88 15.77 9.28 14.92
C SER A 88 16.33 8.88 16.28
N TYR A 89 16.64 7.59 16.41
CA TYR A 89 17.32 7.08 17.59
C TYR A 89 18.56 6.30 17.20
N ILE A 90 19.53 6.31 18.10
CA ILE A 90 20.84 5.68 17.93
C ILE A 90 21.03 4.68 19.06
N LYS A 91 21.28 3.42 18.70
CA LYS A 91 21.69 2.37 19.63
C LYS A 91 23.20 2.22 19.55
N TRP A 92 23.88 2.46 20.67
CA TRP A 92 25.33 2.45 20.73
C TRP A 92 25.84 1.76 22.00
N ARG A 93 27.10 1.37 22.02
CA ARG A 93 27.75 0.81 23.22
C ARG A 93 29.22 1.22 23.27
N ILE A 94 29.78 1.26 24.47
CA ILE A 94 31.21 1.52 24.67
C ILE A 94 31.96 0.21 24.40
N VAL A 95 32.92 0.24 23.47
CA VAL A 95 33.79 -0.91 23.15
C VAL A 95 35.21 -0.70 23.66
N ASP A 96 35.72 0.53 23.50
CA ASP A 96 37.03 0.93 24.00
C ASP A 96 36.86 2.06 25.04
N PRO A 97 36.78 1.71 26.33
CA PRO A 97 36.55 2.69 27.38
C PRO A 97 37.75 3.61 27.62
N ALA A 98 38.97 3.24 27.17
CA ALA A 98 40.12 4.12 27.25
C ALA A 98 40.04 5.24 26.21
N LYS A 99 39.76 4.90 24.95
CA LYS A 99 39.52 5.91 23.90
C LYS A 99 38.31 6.79 24.21
N TYR A 100 37.26 6.20 24.76
CA TYR A 100 36.08 6.91 25.24
C TYR A 100 36.44 7.95 26.29
N TYR A 101 37.21 7.58 27.32
CA TYR A 101 37.62 8.53 28.34
C TYR A 101 38.51 9.64 27.78
N VAL A 102 39.48 9.33 26.92
CA VAL A 102 40.36 10.35 26.32
C VAL A 102 39.59 11.31 25.40
N SER A 103 38.62 10.79 24.63
CA SER A 103 37.93 11.57 23.59
C SER A 103 36.78 12.42 24.12
N VAL A 104 36.04 11.90 25.11
CA VAL A 104 34.82 12.55 25.64
C VAL A 104 34.83 12.68 27.17
N ASN A 105 35.98 12.50 27.82
CA ASN A 105 36.15 12.57 29.28
C ASN A 105 35.28 11.55 30.07
N GLY A 106 34.78 10.53 29.37
CA GLY A 106 33.81 9.58 29.92
C GLY A 106 32.43 10.18 30.22
N ASP A 107 32.08 11.33 29.61
CA ASP A 107 30.76 11.96 29.71
C ASP A 107 29.85 11.43 28.60
N GLU A 108 28.80 10.72 28.99
CA GLU A 108 27.78 10.18 28.09
C GLU A 108 27.13 11.27 27.23
N ARG A 109 26.86 12.46 27.80
CA ARG A 109 26.23 13.55 27.06
C ARG A 109 27.14 14.11 25.97
N GLN A 110 28.45 14.10 26.18
CA GLN A 110 29.43 14.52 25.16
C GLN A 110 29.49 13.49 24.02
N ALA A 111 29.46 12.20 24.36
CA ALA A 111 29.40 11.12 23.38
C ALA A 111 28.12 11.22 22.53
N GLU A 112 26.97 11.34 23.19
CA GLU A 112 25.66 11.51 22.54
C GLU A 112 25.64 12.70 21.58
N ARG A 113 26.19 13.87 22.00
CA ARG A 113 26.29 15.03 21.11
C ARG A 113 27.11 14.76 19.86
N ARG A 114 28.26 14.08 19.99
CA ARG A 114 29.09 13.72 18.83
C ARG A 114 28.42 12.71 17.93
N LEU A 115 27.81 11.66 18.51
CA LEU A 115 27.06 10.65 17.76
C LEU A 115 25.90 11.29 17.00
N ASN A 116 25.13 12.17 17.65
CA ASN A 116 24.04 12.91 17.02
C ASN A 116 24.57 13.77 15.85
N GLN A 117 25.65 14.53 16.06
CA GLN A 117 26.24 15.34 15.00
C GLN A 117 26.64 14.50 13.77
N THR A 118 27.33 13.38 13.97
CA THR A 118 27.71 12.46 12.89
C THR A 118 26.50 11.90 12.15
N VAL A 119 25.48 11.45 12.88
CA VAL A 119 24.25 10.90 12.30
C VAL A 119 23.48 11.97 11.53
N ASN A 120 23.35 13.17 12.09
CA ASN A 120 22.69 14.29 11.42
C ASN A 120 23.41 14.76 10.17
N ASP A 121 24.74 14.77 10.16
CA ASP A 121 25.52 15.10 8.96
C ASP A 121 25.36 14.03 7.87
N GLY A 122 25.28 12.76 8.27
CA GLY A 122 24.94 11.66 7.37
C GLY A 122 23.54 11.77 6.78
N LEU A 123 22.52 11.99 7.62
CA LEU A 123 21.13 12.17 7.20
C LEU A 123 20.98 13.37 6.26
N ARG A 124 21.65 14.49 6.55
CA ARG A 124 21.64 15.68 5.69
C ARG A 124 22.23 15.39 4.31
N ALA A 125 23.31 14.62 4.24
CA ALA A 125 23.92 14.23 2.97
C ALA A 125 23.03 13.29 2.14
N GLU A 126 22.32 12.35 2.80
CA GLU A 126 21.48 11.38 2.11
C GLU A 126 20.11 11.93 1.70
N PHE A 127 19.49 12.77 2.53
CA PHE A 127 18.23 13.44 2.17
C PHE A 127 18.44 14.51 1.09
N GLY A 128 19.59 15.19 1.07
CA GLY A 128 19.92 16.16 0.03
C GLY A 128 20.00 15.55 -1.38
N LYS A 129 20.20 14.23 -1.50
CA LYS A 129 20.29 13.52 -2.78
C LYS A 129 18.97 12.90 -3.25
N ARG A 130 18.00 12.75 -2.34
CA ARG A 130 16.76 11.99 -2.57
C ARG A 130 15.52 12.88 -2.60
N THR A 131 14.47 12.39 -3.25
CA THR A 131 13.15 13.05 -3.25
C THR A 131 12.39 12.75 -1.95
N ILE A 132 11.32 13.50 -1.67
CA ILE A 132 10.49 13.22 -0.47
C ILE A 132 9.92 11.78 -0.52
N LEU A 133 9.46 11.35 -1.69
CA LEU A 133 8.88 10.03 -1.89
C LEU A 133 9.90 8.92 -1.59
N GLU A 134 11.14 9.04 -2.07
CA GLU A 134 12.20 8.06 -1.80
C GLU A 134 12.52 7.92 -0.31
N VAL A 135 12.56 9.05 0.42
CA VAL A 135 12.82 9.07 1.87
C VAL A 135 11.66 8.45 2.66
N ILE A 136 10.42 8.60 2.19
CA ILE A 136 9.24 8.07 2.88
C ILE A 136 8.95 6.61 2.51
N SER A 137 9.00 6.24 1.23
CA SER A 137 8.48 4.97 0.73
C SER A 137 9.50 4.06 0.02
N GLY A 138 10.60 4.59 -0.51
CA GLY A 138 11.47 3.85 -1.43
C GLY A 138 12.63 3.08 -0.79
N GLU A 139 13.42 3.76 0.06
CA GLU A 139 14.81 3.30 0.33
C GLU A 139 15.24 3.41 1.80
N ARG A 140 14.31 3.35 2.76
CA ARG A 140 14.66 3.52 4.19
C ARG A 140 15.77 2.58 4.65
N SER A 141 15.78 1.32 4.20
CA SER A 141 16.82 0.36 4.58
C SER A 141 18.20 0.79 4.10
N GLU A 142 18.32 1.16 2.83
CA GLU A 142 19.61 1.52 2.23
C GLU A 142 20.18 2.81 2.85
N ILE A 143 19.32 3.80 3.13
CA ILE A 143 19.73 5.00 3.87
C ILE A 143 20.28 4.62 5.25
N MET A 144 19.58 3.74 5.99
CA MET A 144 20.01 3.33 7.32
C MET A 144 21.30 2.52 7.28
N ASP A 145 21.51 1.67 6.28
CA ASP A 145 22.73 0.88 6.14
C ASP A 145 23.96 1.77 5.87
N ILE A 146 23.83 2.69 4.91
CA ILE A 146 24.88 3.68 4.59
C ILE A 146 25.19 4.55 5.82
N LEU A 147 24.13 4.99 6.51
CA LEU A 147 24.25 5.84 7.69
C LEU A 147 24.90 5.10 8.86
N ARG A 148 24.50 3.85 9.11
CA ARG A 148 25.06 2.98 10.15
C ARG A 148 26.55 2.76 9.92
N GLU A 149 26.95 2.41 8.70
CA GLU A 149 28.36 2.21 8.38
C GLU A 149 29.20 3.48 8.54
N ARG A 150 28.69 4.62 8.04
CA ARG A 150 29.38 5.90 8.15
C ARG A 150 29.53 6.32 9.62
N ALA A 151 28.44 6.24 10.37
CA ALA A 151 28.43 6.62 11.77
C ALA A 151 29.25 5.65 12.64
N ASP A 152 29.28 4.34 12.31
CA ASP A 152 30.13 3.37 13.01
C ASP A 152 31.62 3.69 12.81
N ARG A 153 32.04 4.02 11.58
CA ARG A 153 33.43 4.40 11.30
C ARG A 153 33.89 5.62 12.12
N ASP A 154 33.06 6.65 12.21
CA ASP A 154 33.38 7.87 12.97
C ASP A 154 33.31 7.63 14.49
N SER A 155 32.30 6.87 14.97
CA SER A 155 32.14 6.57 16.40
C SER A 155 33.25 5.70 16.97
N ARG A 156 33.86 4.82 16.18
CA ARG A 156 35.04 4.04 16.59
C ARG A 156 36.24 4.93 16.95
N GLN A 157 36.32 6.16 16.43
CA GLN A 157 37.37 7.12 16.79
C GLN A 157 37.25 7.57 18.26
N ILE A 158 36.03 7.61 18.80
CA ILE A 158 35.76 7.97 20.19
C ILE A 158 35.58 6.73 21.10
N GLY A 159 35.92 5.52 20.63
CA GLY A 159 35.83 4.28 21.42
C GLY A 159 34.42 3.72 21.57
N VAL A 160 33.47 4.19 20.76
CA VAL A 160 32.07 3.75 20.75
C VAL A 160 31.80 2.94 19.47
N GLU A 161 30.86 2.00 19.55
CA GLU A 161 30.32 1.29 18.39
C GLU A 161 28.83 1.60 18.24
N ILE A 162 28.40 1.88 17.01
CA ILE A 162 26.99 2.06 16.68
C ILE A 162 26.42 0.72 16.21
N LEU A 163 25.46 0.20 16.96
CA LEU A 163 24.78 -1.05 16.64
C LEU A 163 23.72 -0.84 15.58
N ASP A 164 22.91 0.21 15.74
CA ASP A 164 21.82 0.52 14.83
C ASP A 164 21.44 2.01 14.89
N VAL A 165 21.00 2.55 13.76
CA VAL A 165 20.43 3.90 13.64
C VAL A 165 19.12 3.74 12.89
N ARG A 166 18.02 4.26 13.45
CA ARG A 166 16.73 4.18 12.79
C ARG A 166 15.95 5.48 12.88
N LEU A 167 15.18 5.72 11.82
CA LEU A 167 14.17 6.76 11.79
C LEU A 167 12.92 6.27 12.52
N ARG A 168 12.48 7.04 13.51
CA ARG A 168 11.21 6.81 14.20
C ARG A 168 10.05 7.41 13.42
N ARG A 169 10.23 8.63 12.91
CA ARG A 169 9.20 9.35 12.14
C ARG A 169 9.84 10.31 11.14
N VAL A 170 9.17 10.48 9.98
CA VAL A 170 9.49 11.49 8.98
C VAL A 170 8.19 12.20 8.64
N ASP A 171 8.10 13.48 8.98
CA ASP A 171 6.93 14.32 8.73
C ASP A 171 7.25 15.48 7.79
N LEU A 172 6.20 15.96 7.12
CA LEU A 172 6.23 17.25 6.45
C LEU A 172 5.82 18.34 7.44
N PRO A 173 6.51 19.50 7.50
CA PRO A 173 6.01 20.67 8.20
C PRO A 173 4.60 21.04 7.69
N GLN A 174 3.73 21.50 8.59
CA GLN A 174 2.34 21.83 8.26
C GLN A 174 2.24 22.82 7.08
N GLU A 175 3.21 23.72 6.94
CA GLU A 175 3.29 24.75 5.89
C GLU A 175 3.27 24.17 4.46
N VAL A 176 3.92 23.03 4.23
CA VAL A 176 4.09 22.44 2.87
C VAL A 176 3.06 21.34 2.62
N SER A 177 2.58 20.74 3.72
CA SER A 177 1.67 19.60 3.75
C SER A 177 0.42 19.84 2.89
N GLU A 178 -0.23 21.00 3.02
CA GLU A 178 -1.48 21.29 2.32
C GLU A 178 -1.32 21.32 0.79
N SER A 179 -0.27 21.98 0.27
CA SER A 179 -0.02 22.06 -1.17
C SER A 179 0.25 20.69 -1.82
N VAL A 180 0.96 19.81 -1.09
CA VAL A 180 1.25 18.45 -1.55
C VAL A 180 -0.03 17.61 -1.52
N TYR A 181 -0.83 17.71 -0.45
CA TYR A 181 -2.12 17.03 -0.36
C TYR A 181 -3.09 17.46 -1.47
N GLN A 182 -3.18 18.76 -1.76
CA GLN A 182 -4.01 19.28 -2.86
C GLN A 182 -3.55 18.72 -4.22
N ARG A 183 -2.24 18.66 -4.47
CA ARG A 183 -1.68 18.06 -5.70
C ARG A 183 -1.99 16.56 -5.78
N MET A 184 -1.80 15.83 -4.69
CA MET A 184 -2.10 14.38 -4.63
C MET A 184 -3.59 14.11 -4.84
N ASP A 185 -4.48 14.93 -4.28
CA ASP A 185 -5.92 14.82 -4.48
C ASP A 185 -6.30 15.09 -5.95
N ALA A 186 -5.74 16.14 -6.55
CA ALA A 186 -5.95 16.46 -7.97
C ALA A 186 -5.46 15.33 -8.89
N GLU A 187 -4.28 14.76 -8.61
CA GLU A 187 -3.70 13.67 -9.38
C GLU A 187 -4.50 12.37 -9.22
N ARG A 188 -4.95 12.05 -8.00
CA ARG A 188 -5.84 10.92 -7.74
C ARG A 188 -7.19 11.08 -8.43
N LYS A 189 -7.76 12.29 -8.43
CA LYS A 189 -9.00 12.60 -9.17
C LYS A 189 -8.80 12.45 -10.67
N SER A 190 -7.66 12.91 -11.21
CA SER A 190 -7.32 12.75 -12.62
C SER A 190 -7.23 11.28 -13.01
N VAL A 191 -6.48 10.47 -12.27
CA VAL A 191 -6.36 9.02 -12.49
C VAL A 191 -7.72 8.32 -12.35
N ALA A 192 -8.52 8.68 -11.35
CA ALA A 192 -9.86 8.12 -11.19
C ALA A 192 -10.79 8.49 -12.35
N ASN A 193 -10.71 9.72 -12.85
CA ASN A 193 -11.50 10.15 -14.00
C ASN A 193 -11.05 9.46 -15.28
N GLN A 194 -9.75 9.25 -15.48
CA GLN A 194 -9.23 8.49 -16.60
C GLN A 194 -9.76 7.05 -16.59
N LEU A 195 -9.65 6.36 -15.46
CA LEU A 195 -10.16 4.99 -15.31
C LEU A 195 -11.67 4.91 -15.51
N ARG A 196 -12.43 5.91 -15.06
CA ARG A 196 -13.88 6.00 -15.30
C ARG A 196 -14.20 6.21 -16.79
N SER A 197 -13.46 7.07 -17.47
CA SER A 197 -13.64 7.32 -18.90
C SER A 197 -13.30 6.08 -19.73
N GLU A 198 -12.21 5.39 -19.40
CA GLU A 198 -11.83 4.12 -20.04
C GLU A 198 -12.89 3.03 -19.79
N GLY A 199 -13.34 2.88 -18.55
CA GLY A 199 -14.41 1.94 -18.20
C GLY A 199 -15.73 2.26 -18.91
N PHE A 200 -16.08 3.54 -19.04
CA PHE A 200 -17.28 3.97 -19.76
C PHE A 200 -17.17 3.66 -21.26
N ALA A 201 -16.04 4.00 -21.89
CA ALA A 201 -15.79 3.73 -23.30
C ALA A 201 -15.86 2.23 -23.62
N GLU A 202 -15.26 1.39 -22.78
CA GLU A 202 -15.33 -0.08 -22.96
C GLU A 202 -16.76 -0.60 -22.75
N SER A 203 -17.49 -0.06 -21.75
CA SER A 203 -18.88 -0.46 -21.52
C SER A 203 -19.82 -0.08 -22.68
N GLU A 204 -19.64 1.10 -23.28
CA GLU A 204 -20.43 1.55 -24.43
C GLU A 204 -20.13 0.70 -25.67
N LYS A 205 -18.87 0.29 -25.86
CA LYS A 205 -18.50 -0.64 -26.93
C LYS A 205 -19.17 -2.00 -26.76
N ILE A 206 -19.10 -2.60 -25.56
CA ILE A 206 -19.76 -3.87 -25.26
C ILE A 206 -21.27 -3.76 -25.47
N ARG A 207 -21.88 -2.65 -25.03
CA ARG A 207 -23.31 -2.39 -25.19
C ARG A 207 -23.70 -2.24 -26.66
N ALA A 208 -22.95 -1.48 -27.45
CA ALA A 208 -23.21 -1.30 -28.87
C ALA A 208 -23.09 -2.63 -29.64
N ASP A 209 -22.10 -3.46 -29.31
CA ASP A 209 -21.95 -4.80 -29.88
C ASP A 209 -23.12 -5.71 -29.48
N ALA A 210 -23.58 -5.66 -28.23
CA ALA A 210 -24.74 -6.42 -27.76
C ALA A 210 -26.04 -5.97 -28.45
N GLU A 211 -26.26 -4.66 -28.61
CA GLU A 211 -27.43 -4.10 -29.32
C GLU A 211 -27.41 -4.51 -30.81
N LYS A 212 -26.25 -4.43 -31.46
CA LYS A 212 -26.07 -4.92 -32.84
C LYS A 212 -26.40 -6.40 -32.97
N GLN A 213 -25.90 -7.24 -32.06
CA GLN A 213 -26.20 -8.68 -32.08
C GLN A 213 -27.69 -8.95 -31.87
N ARG A 214 -28.32 -8.27 -30.91
CA ARG A 214 -29.77 -8.35 -30.68
C ARG A 214 -30.54 -8.03 -31.95
N ASP A 215 -30.19 -6.94 -32.62
CA ASP A 215 -30.92 -6.49 -33.81
C ASP A 215 -30.74 -7.46 -34.99
N ILE A 216 -29.54 -8.03 -35.16
CA ILE A 216 -29.29 -9.10 -36.14
C ILE A 216 -30.16 -10.34 -35.84
N ILE A 217 -30.23 -10.76 -34.57
CA ILE A 217 -31.03 -11.92 -34.15
C ILE A 217 -32.52 -11.67 -34.41
N ILE A 218 -33.05 -10.51 -34.00
CA ILE A 218 -34.46 -10.15 -34.22
C ILE A 218 -34.78 -10.07 -35.71
N THR A 219 -33.91 -9.43 -36.50
CA THR A 219 -34.10 -9.29 -37.96
C THR A 219 -34.04 -10.65 -38.65
N GLY A 220 -33.12 -11.53 -38.23
CA GLY A 220 -33.03 -12.91 -38.71
C GLY A 220 -34.29 -13.71 -38.38
N ALA A 221 -34.73 -13.68 -37.12
CA ALA A 221 -35.93 -14.35 -36.67
C ALA A 221 -37.19 -13.86 -37.42
N TYR A 222 -37.30 -12.54 -37.65
CA TYR A 222 -38.42 -11.97 -38.40
C TYR A 222 -38.40 -12.39 -39.88
N LYS A 223 -37.23 -12.38 -40.52
CA LYS A 223 -37.04 -12.86 -41.90
C LYS A 223 -37.45 -14.33 -42.03
N ASP A 224 -37.01 -15.17 -41.10
CA ASP A 224 -37.34 -16.60 -41.10
C ASP A 224 -38.82 -16.85 -40.84
N ALA A 225 -39.43 -16.11 -39.90
CA ALA A 225 -40.86 -16.15 -39.66
C ALA A 225 -41.67 -15.75 -40.91
N GLN A 226 -41.28 -14.69 -41.62
CA GLN A 226 -41.93 -14.28 -42.86
C GLN A 226 -41.74 -15.31 -43.98
N LYS A 227 -40.58 -15.95 -44.06
CA LYS A 227 -40.34 -17.03 -45.02
C LYS A 227 -41.23 -18.24 -44.74
N ILE A 228 -41.34 -18.67 -43.49
CA ILE A 228 -42.22 -19.78 -43.07
C ILE A 228 -43.68 -19.42 -43.34
N LYS A 229 -44.11 -18.20 -43.02
CA LYS A 229 -45.46 -17.72 -43.31
C LYS A 229 -45.76 -17.75 -44.81
N GLY A 230 -44.87 -17.20 -45.64
CA GLY A 230 -45.02 -17.22 -47.10
C GLY A 230 -45.04 -18.63 -47.69
N GLN A 231 -44.25 -19.56 -47.15
CA GLN A 231 -44.31 -20.98 -47.53
C GLN A 231 -45.64 -21.63 -47.12
N GLY A 232 -46.16 -21.31 -45.93
CA GLY A 232 -47.46 -21.74 -45.45
C GLY A 232 -48.60 -21.23 -46.33
N ASP A 233 -48.59 -19.94 -46.65
CA ASP A 233 -49.58 -19.29 -47.52
C ASP A 233 -49.54 -19.91 -48.93
N ALA A 234 -48.34 -20.10 -49.51
CA ALA A 234 -48.19 -20.74 -50.81
C ALA A 234 -48.71 -22.20 -50.83
N LYS A 235 -48.46 -22.96 -49.76
CA LYS A 235 -48.97 -24.34 -49.63
C LYS A 235 -50.49 -24.35 -49.45
N ALA A 236 -51.04 -23.44 -48.64
CA ALA A 236 -52.48 -23.29 -48.45
C ALA A 236 -53.16 -22.91 -49.78
N SER A 237 -52.66 -21.89 -50.48
CA SER A 237 -53.18 -21.49 -51.79
C SER A 237 -53.12 -22.62 -52.81
N ARG A 238 -52.05 -23.42 -52.82
CA ARG A 238 -51.95 -24.61 -53.70
C ARG A 238 -53.01 -25.65 -53.36
N ILE A 239 -53.16 -26.01 -52.09
CA ILE A 239 -54.18 -26.99 -51.63
C ILE A 239 -55.59 -26.49 -51.97
N TYR A 240 -55.87 -25.19 -51.73
CA TYR A 240 -57.14 -24.59 -52.11
C TYR A 240 -57.36 -24.64 -53.63
N ALA A 241 -56.37 -24.23 -54.43
CA ALA A 241 -56.47 -24.31 -55.89
C ALA A 241 -56.73 -25.76 -56.36
N ASP A 242 -56.00 -26.74 -55.84
CA ASP A 242 -56.16 -28.16 -56.20
C ASP A 242 -57.55 -28.72 -55.81
N ALA A 243 -58.06 -28.34 -54.64
CA ALA A 243 -59.38 -28.75 -54.17
C ALA A 243 -60.50 -28.11 -55.00
N PHE A 244 -60.39 -26.81 -55.30
CA PHE A 244 -61.42 -26.05 -56.00
C PHE A 244 -61.39 -26.24 -57.52
N SER A 245 -60.26 -26.64 -58.09
CA SER A 245 -60.16 -27.02 -59.52
C SER A 245 -60.98 -28.27 -59.87
N LYS A 246 -61.37 -29.07 -58.87
CA LYS A 246 -62.20 -30.27 -59.08
C LYS A 246 -63.64 -29.94 -59.47
N ASN A 247 -64.20 -28.81 -58.99
CA ASN A 247 -65.53 -28.35 -59.37
C ASN A 247 -65.64 -26.83 -59.19
N LYS A 248 -65.57 -26.11 -60.32
CA LYS A 248 -65.58 -24.65 -60.37
C LYS A 248 -66.92 -24.03 -59.93
N GLU A 249 -68.04 -24.65 -60.29
CA GLU A 249 -69.38 -24.13 -59.99
C GLU A 249 -69.70 -24.23 -58.50
N PHE A 250 -69.28 -25.31 -57.84
CA PHE A 250 -69.41 -25.47 -56.39
C PHE A 250 -68.55 -24.46 -55.62
N TYR A 251 -67.36 -24.12 -56.14
CA TYR A 251 -66.48 -23.11 -55.55
C TYR A 251 -67.08 -21.71 -55.57
N ASP A 252 -67.55 -21.26 -56.74
CA ASP A 252 -68.13 -19.92 -56.90
C ASP A 252 -69.37 -19.77 -55.99
N PHE A 253 -70.17 -20.83 -55.84
CA PHE A 253 -71.28 -20.88 -54.89
C PHE A 253 -70.82 -20.82 -53.42
N TYR A 254 -69.93 -21.72 -52.99
CA TYR A 254 -69.48 -21.78 -51.59
C TYR A 254 -68.77 -20.50 -51.13
N ARG A 255 -67.91 -19.93 -51.99
CA ARG A 255 -67.20 -18.67 -51.71
C ARG A 255 -68.15 -17.48 -51.60
N SER A 256 -69.23 -17.45 -52.40
CA SER A 256 -70.27 -16.42 -52.27
C SER A 256 -71.00 -16.54 -50.92
N LEU A 257 -71.33 -17.75 -50.47
CA LEU A 257 -71.96 -17.99 -49.16
C LEU A 257 -71.05 -17.60 -47.98
N GLU A 258 -69.75 -17.91 -48.07
CA GLU A 258 -68.79 -17.53 -47.04
C GLU A 258 -68.57 -16.01 -46.99
N ALA A 259 -68.54 -15.34 -48.16
CA ALA A 259 -68.51 -13.89 -48.26
C ALA A 259 -69.77 -13.26 -47.63
N TYR A 260 -70.97 -13.80 -47.91
CA TYR A 260 -72.20 -13.37 -47.24
C TYR A 260 -72.08 -13.52 -45.73
N ARG A 261 -71.66 -14.68 -45.23
CA ARG A 261 -71.55 -14.94 -43.79
C ARG A 261 -70.58 -13.98 -43.10
N LYS A 262 -69.44 -13.66 -43.73
CA LYS A 262 -68.45 -12.74 -43.16
C LYS A 262 -68.95 -11.30 -43.20
N SER A 263 -69.52 -10.86 -44.32
CA SER A 263 -70.05 -9.51 -44.49
C SER A 263 -71.27 -9.21 -43.61
N PHE A 264 -72.08 -10.21 -43.25
CA PHE A 264 -73.26 -10.05 -42.38
C PHE A 264 -72.99 -10.34 -40.90
N SER A 265 -71.71 -10.48 -40.48
CA SER A 265 -71.38 -10.90 -39.10
C SER A 265 -71.24 -9.74 -38.08
N GLY A 266 -71.02 -8.50 -38.52
CA GLY A 266 -70.92 -7.32 -37.66
C GLY A 266 -72.22 -6.49 -37.65
N LYS A 267 -72.63 -5.97 -36.48
CA LYS A 267 -73.83 -5.11 -36.34
C LYS A 267 -73.60 -3.64 -36.71
N ASP A 268 -72.36 -3.23 -36.95
CA ASP A 268 -71.94 -1.83 -37.09
C ASP A 268 -71.47 -1.45 -38.51
N ASP A 269 -71.53 -2.36 -39.49
CA ASP A 269 -71.11 -2.08 -40.87
C ASP A 269 -72.25 -1.41 -41.67
N ILE A 270 -72.06 -0.16 -42.08
CA ILE A 270 -72.96 0.54 -43.03
C ILE A 270 -72.71 -0.01 -44.43
N MET A 271 -73.68 -0.74 -44.98
CA MET A 271 -73.54 -1.44 -46.26
C MET A 271 -74.31 -0.70 -47.37
N VAL A 272 -73.60 -0.28 -48.43
CA VAL A 272 -74.21 0.28 -49.64
C VAL A 272 -74.50 -0.87 -50.60
N LEU A 273 -75.78 -1.20 -50.76
CA LEU A 273 -76.23 -2.37 -51.50
C LEU A 273 -76.81 -1.99 -52.87
N ASP A 274 -76.16 -2.44 -53.93
CA ASP A 274 -76.77 -2.52 -55.25
C ASP A 274 -77.26 -3.95 -55.48
N ALA A 275 -78.59 -4.11 -55.52
CA ALA A 275 -79.24 -5.39 -55.70
C ALA A 275 -78.92 -6.03 -57.06
N SER A 276 -78.39 -5.28 -58.04
CA SER A 276 -78.00 -5.76 -59.37
C SER A 276 -76.59 -6.38 -59.43
N SER A 277 -75.75 -6.18 -58.40
CA SER A 277 -74.36 -6.64 -58.36
C SER A 277 -74.21 -8.17 -58.47
N ASP A 278 -73.15 -8.60 -59.16
CA ASP A 278 -72.69 -10.01 -59.24
C ASP A 278 -72.48 -10.66 -57.87
N PHE A 279 -72.30 -9.84 -56.84
CA PHE A 279 -72.20 -10.30 -55.46
C PHE A 279 -73.44 -11.09 -55.02
N PHE A 280 -74.66 -10.73 -55.46
CA PHE A 280 -75.92 -11.38 -55.01
C PHE A 280 -76.43 -12.50 -55.93
N LYS A 281 -75.62 -12.94 -56.91
CA LYS A 281 -76.04 -13.89 -57.97
C LYS A 281 -76.69 -15.18 -57.45
N TYR A 282 -76.21 -15.73 -56.33
CA TYR A 282 -76.70 -17.00 -55.77
C TYR A 282 -77.81 -16.84 -54.72
N LEU A 283 -78.11 -15.61 -54.29
CA LEU A 283 -79.28 -15.28 -53.46
C LEU A 283 -80.54 -15.06 -54.30
N ARG A 284 -80.39 -14.82 -55.61
CA ARG A 284 -81.49 -14.81 -56.56
C ARG A 284 -81.85 -16.27 -56.88
N GLY A 285 -83.11 -16.64 -56.70
CA GLY A 285 -83.62 -17.93 -57.15
C GLY A 285 -83.40 -18.09 -58.67
N PRO A 286 -83.41 -19.33 -59.20
CA PRO A 286 -83.25 -19.56 -60.64
C PRO A 286 -84.26 -18.69 -61.39
N GLU A 287 -83.79 -17.86 -62.33
CA GLU A 287 -84.67 -17.09 -63.19
C GLU A 287 -85.63 -18.06 -63.87
N LYS A 288 -86.91 -18.00 -63.47
CA LYS A 288 -87.98 -18.64 -64.23
C LYS A 288 -88.03 -17.91 -65.57
N LYS A 289 -87.60 -18.61 -66.62
CA LYS A 289 -88.01 -18.29 -67.99
C LYS A 289 -89.52 -18.26 -68.10
#